data_AF-A0A4V2X8E1-F1
#
_entry.id   AF-A0A4V2X8E1-F1
#
_cell.length_a   1.000
_cell.length_b   1.000
_cell.length_c   1.000
_cell.angle_alpha   90.00
_cell.angle_beta   90.00
_cell.angle_gamma   90.00
#
_symmetry.space_group_name_H-M   'P 1'
#
loop_
_entity.id
_entity.type
_entity.pdbx_description
1 polymer ?
#
loop_
_entity_poly.entity_id
_entity_poly.type
_entity_poly.pdbx_seq_one_letter_code
_entity_poly.pdbx_strand_id
1 'polypeptide(L)'
;MKLKLPLGLLLTFFVLTIILCLIGCQLGGPGKRVTTVTGRVIDEAQQPVENVRIFMTSIGFLNGGIPIGDGTFTDAEGNFTLVVDVPKEHKRVTIGISWDLDLSRKYKDFDYTHDGLSSGVCCPAQIGKKTNYIFTLFSK
;
A
#
# COMPACT_ATOMS: atom_id res chain seq x y z
N MET A 1 7.94 62.16 3.86
CA MET A 1 8.68 61.51 2.75
C MET A 1 7.81 60.38 2.21
N LYS A 2 7.19 60.53 1.03
CA LYS A 2 6.27 59.53 0.45
C LYS A 2 7.09 58.54 -0.38
N LEU A 3 7.27 57.31 0.11
CA LEU A 3 7.87 56.23 -0.67
C LEU A 3 6.94 55.91 -1.84
N LYS A 4 7.35 56.24 -3.06
CA LYS A 4 6.69 55.75 -4.28
C LYS A 4 7.20 54.34 -4.54
N LEU A 5 6.39 53.34 -4.18
CA LEU A 5 6.68 51.96 -4.54
C LEU A 5 6.56 51.84 -6.07
N PRO A 6 7.62 51.44 -6.80
CA PRO A 6 7.54 51.37 -8.25
C PRO A 6 6.56 50.26 -8.64
N LEU A 7 5.68 50.55 -9.60
CA LEU A 7 4.63 49.64 -10.09
C LEU A 7 5.16 48.24 -10.45
N GLY A 8 6.42 48.15 -10.90
CA GLY A 8 7.11 46.89 -11.17
C GLY A 8 7.37 46.01 -9.94
N LEU A 9 7.58 46.59 -8.76
CA LEU A 9 7.78 45.85 -7.50
C LEU A 9 6.46 45.23 -6.98
N LEU A 10 5.34 45.91 -7.27
CA LEU A 10 3.99 45.41 -6.94
C LEU A 10 3.60 44.25 -7.85
N LEU A 11 3.94 44.34 -9.15
CA LEU A 11 3.71 43.26 -10.11
C LEU A 11 4.52 42.01 -9.78
N THR A 12 5.81 42.15 -9.44
CA THR A 12 6.64 40.99 -9.09
C THR A 12 6.16 40.29 -7.84
N PHE A 13 5.68 41.04 -6.83
CA PHE A 13 5.13 40.46 -5.61
C PHE A 13 3.83 39.67 -5.86
N PHE A 14 2.95 40.18 -6.72
CA PHE A 14 1.72 39.49 -7.16
C PHE A 14 2.02 38.21 -7.96
N VAL A 15 2.99 38.28 -8.88
CA VAL A 15 3.40 37.09 -9.65
C VAL A 15 4.01 36.03 -8.74
N LEU A 16 4.85 36.41 -7.77
CA LEU A 16 5.46 35.48 -6.83
C LEU A 16 4.42 34.78 -5.93
N THR A 17 3.42 35.53 -5.46
CA THR A 17 2.33 34.98 -4.62
C THR A 17 1.42 34.03 -5.40
N ILE A 18 1.13 34.33 -6.68
CA ILE A 18 0.39 33.41 -7.56
C ILE A 18 1.18 32.12 -7.79
N ILE A 19 2.49 32.21 -8.04
CA ILE A 19 3.36 31.03 -8.22
C ILE A 19 3.38 30.18 -6.93
N LEU A 20 3.54 30.79 -5.75
CA LEU A 20 3.48 30.08 -4.46
C LEU A 20 2.11 29.42 -4.21
N CYS A 21 1.02 30.04 -4.64
CA CYS A 21 -0.33 29.49 -4.49
C CYS A 21 -0.57 28.28 -5.42
N LEU A 22 -0.05 28.33 -6.65
CA LEU A 22 -0.14 27.23 -7.61
C LEU A 22 0.68 26.00 -7.16
N ILE A 23 1.85 26.23 -6.55
CA ILE A 23 2.68 25.15 -5.99
C ILE A 23 1.94 24.44 -4.83
N GLY A 24 1.21 25.18 -3.99
CA GLY A 24 0.42 24.61 -2.88
C GLY A 24 -0.71 23.67 -3.32
N CYS A 25 -1.32 23.91 -4.48
CA CYS A 25 -2.41 23.07 -4.99
C CYS A 25 -1.93 21.86 -5.81
N GLN A 26 -0.74 21.91 -6.40
CA GLN A 26 -0.21 20.82 -7.23
C GLN A 26 0.63 19.78 -6.46
N LEU A 27 0.99 20.04 -5.20
CA LEU A 27 1.76 19.13 -4.35
C LEU A 27 0.94 18.04 -3.62
N GLY A 28 -0.33 17.87 -4.00
CA GLY A 28 -1.17 16.76 -3.55
C GLY A 28 -2.22 17.18 -2.54
N GLY A 29 -3.44 17.43 -3.04
CA GLY A 29 -4.65 17.29 -2.23
C GLY A 29 -4.74 15.89 -1.61
N PRO A 30 -5.73 15.59 -0.73
CA PRO A 30 -5.83 14.29 -0.07
C PRO A 30 -5.75 13.16 -1.10
N GLY A 31 -4.56 12.58 -1.23
CA GLY A 31 -4.21 11.71 -2.33
C GLY A 31 -5.14 10.51 -2.36
N LYS A 32 -5.46 10.02 -3.56
CA LYS A 32 -6.25 8.81 -3.75
C LYS A 32 -5.73 7.72 -2.79
N ARG A 33 -6.55 7.30 -1.82
CA ARG A 33 -6.16 6.32 -0.76
C ARG A 33 -6.56 4.89 -1.12
N VAL A 34 -7.24 4.73 -2.25
CA VAL A 34 -7.48 3.44 -2.90
C VAL A 34 -6.14 2.79 -3.20
N THR A 35 -5.86 1.73 -2.46
CA THR A 35 -4.64 0.93 -2.52
C THR A 35 -4.99 -0.37 -3.22
N THR A 36 -4.17 -0.77 -4.20
CA THR A 36 -4.38 -2.00 -4.96
C THR A 36 -3.19 -2.91 -4.74
N VAL A 37 -3.42 -4.09 -4.19
CA VAL A 37 -2.40 -5.12 -4.05
C VAL A 37 -2.77 -6.27 -4.95
N THR A 38 -1.86 -6.59 -5.86
CA THR A 38 -1.95 -7.78 -6.70
C THR A 38 -0.88 -8.75 -6.27
N GLY A 39 -1.04 -10.03 -6.58
CA GLY A 39 0.03 -10.96 -6.35
C GLY A 39 -0.34 -12.39 -6.63
N ARG A 40 0.58 -13.27 -6.27
CA ARG A 40 0.46 -14.71 -6.43
C ARG A 40 0.97 -15.44 -5.20
N VAL A 41 0.31 -16.53 -4.83
CA VAL A 41 0.76 -17.47 -3.80
C VAL A 41 1.16 -18.77 -4.47
N ILE A 42 2.39 -19.19 -4.20
CA ILE A 42 2.99 -20.42 -4.72
C ILE A 42 3.59 -21.23 -3.55
N ASP A 43 3.84 -22.51 -3.75
CA ASP A 43 4.65 -23.32 -2.85
C ASP A 43 6.12 -23.39 -3.28
N GLU A 44 6.95 -24.07 -2.49
CA GLU A 44 8.38 -24.28 -2.78
C GLU A 44 8.64 -25.06 -4.08
N ALA A 45 7.65 -25.84 -4.55
CA ALA A 45 7.68 -26.54 -5.84
C ALA A 45 7.16 -25.67 -7.01
N GLN A 46 6.98 -24.37 -6.76
CA GLN A 46 6.46 -23.37 -7.71
C GLN A 46 5.04 -23.67 -8.21
N GLN A 47 4.28 -24.47 -7.46
CA GLN A 47 2.88 -24.74 -7.76
C GLN A 47 1.98 -23.64 -7.18
N PRO A 48 0.93 -23.21 -7.90
CA PRO A 48 -0.03 -22.24 -7.38
C PRO A 48 -0.82 -22.80 -6.20
N VAL A 49 -1.12 -21.94 -5.23
CA VAL A 49 -1.93 -22.31 -4.06
C VAL A 49 -3.24 -21.53 -4.09
N GLU A 50 -4.33 -22.25 -4.36
CA GLU A 50 -5.70 -21.73 -4.38
C GLU A 50 -6.29 -21.56 -2.97
N ASN A 51 -7.31 -20.69 -2.85
CA ASN A 51 -8.13 -20.52 -1.64
C ASN A 51 -7.36 -20.00 -0.41
N VAL A 52 -6.24 -19.32 -0.64
CA VAL A 52 -5.47 -18.66 0.42
C VAL A 52 -6.06 -17.29 0.69
N ARG A 53 -6.50 -17.04 1.92
CA ARG A 53 -7.04 -15.72 2.28
C ARG A 53 -5.92 -14.70 2.45
N ILE A 54 -5.99 -13.63 1.65
CA ILE A 54 -5.12 -12.46 1.70
C ILE A 54 -5.87 -11.30 2.35
N PHE A 55 -5.24 -10.59 3.27
CA PHE A 55 -5.85 -9.47 3.96
C PHE A 55 -4.90 -8.29 4.13
N MET A 56 -5.48 -7.12 4.39
CA MET A 56 -4.75 -5.91 4.76
C MET A 56 -5.02 -5.57 6.22
N THR A 57 -4.00 -5.20 6.97
CA THR A 57 -4.13 -4.66 8.33
C THR A 57 -3.36 -3.36 8.47
N SER A 58 -3.74 -2.51 9.42
CA SER A 58 -2.91 -1.37 9.77
C SER A 58 -1.68 -1.74 10.58
N ILE A 59 -0.61 -0.97 10.37
CA ILE A 59 0.61 -1.01 11.17
C ILE A 59 0.65 0.28 12.00
N GLY A 60 0.92 0.16 13.30
CA GLY A 60 1.09 1.31 14.19
C GLY A 60 0.82 0.96 15.64
N PHE A 61 1.16 1.88 16.55
CA PHE A 61 1.02 1.65 17.99
C PHE A 61 -0.46 1.60 18.43
N LEU A 62 -1.29 2.53 17.93
CA LEU A 62 -2.69 2.65 18.34
C LEU A 62 -3.64 1.74 17.56
N ASN A 63 -3.33 1.47 16.29
CA ASN A 63 -4.21 0.75 15.35
C ASN A 63 -3.52 -0.49 14.75
N GLY A 64 -2.47 -1.02 15.37
CA GLY A 64 -1.75 -2.18 14.84
C GLY A 64 -2.64 -3.42 14.76
N GLY A 65 -2.60 -4.15 13.65
CA GLY A 65 -3.29 -5.42 13.48
C GLY A 65 -4.78 -5.34 13.20
N ILE A 66 -5.37 -4.13 13.12
CA ILE A 66 -6.78 -3.96 12.77
C ILE A 66 -6.97 -4.28 11.27
N PRO A 67 -7.85 -5.23 10.90
CA PRO A 67 -8.17 -5.53 9.51
C PRO A 67 -8.80 -4.33 8.80
N ILE A 68 -8.42 -4.12 7.55
CA ILE A 68 -8.95 -3.04 6.70
C ILE A 68 -9.58 -3.69 5.46
N GLY A 69 -10.91 -3.58 5.36
CA GLY A 69 -11.71 -4.26 4.33
C GLY A 69 -11.84 -5.78 4.57
N ASP A 70 -12.48 -6.46 3.62
CA ASP A 70 -12.88 -7.87 3.78
C ASP A 70 -11.78 -8.88 3.41
N GLY A 71 -10.67 -8.43 2.82
CA GLY A 71 -9.66 -9.29 2.23
C GLY A 71 -10.11 -9.88 0.89
N THR A 72 -9.35 -10.86 0.39
CA THR A 72 -9.64 -11.59 -0.86
C THR A 72 -9.06 -13.02 -0.75
N PHE A 73 -9.36 -13.88 -1.71
CA PHE A 73 -8.82 -15.23 -1.79
C PHE A 73 -8.05 -15.42 -3.10
N THR A 74 -7.08 -16.33 -3.10
CA THR A 74 -6.40 -16.71 -4.34
C THR A 74 -7.27 -17.59 -5.22
N ASP A 75 -7.17 -17.38 -6.54
CA ASP A 75 -7.78 -18.22 -7.57
C ASP A 75 -6.99 -19.52 -7.80
N ALA A 76 -7.46 -20.37 -8.73
CA ALA A 76 -6.87 -21.67 -9.05
C ALA A 76 -5.41 -21.55 -9.56
N GLU A 77 -5.08 -20.41 -10.17
CA GLU A 77 -3.73 -20.08 -10.61
C GLU A 77 -2.89 -19.42 -9.51
N GLY A 78 -3.43 -19.31 -8.29
CA GLY A 78 -2.79 -18.75 -7.10
C GLY A 78 -2.78 -17.22 -7.08
N ASN A 79 -3.44 -16.54 -8.02
CA ASN A 79 -3.42 -15.08 -8.11
C ASN A 79 -4.47 -14.45 -7.20
N PHE A 80 -4.21 -13.23 -6.77
CA PHE A 80 -5.17 -12.43 -6.03
C PHE A 80 -5.12 -10.97 -6.44
N THR A 81 -6.24 -10.27 -6.23
CA THR A 81 -6.32 -8.82 -6.29
C THR A 81 -7.12 -8.31 -5.10
N LEU A 82 -6.52 -7.41 -4.33
CA LEU A 82 -7.11 -6.75 -3.18
C LEU A 82 -7.16 -5.24 -3.44
N VAL A 83 -8.35 -4.65 -3.45
CA VAL A 83 -8.56 -3.21 -3.63
C VAL A 83 -9.23 -2.66 -2.38
N VAL A 84 -8.56 -1.73 -1.69
CA VAL A 84 -9.02 -1.20 -0.41
C VAL A 84 -8.91 0.32 -0.44
N ASP A 85 -10.01 1.02 -0.14
CA ASP A 85 -9.95 2.44 0.18
C ASP A 85 -9.53 2.60 1.64
N VAL A 86 -8.25 2.94 1.86
CA VAL A 86 -7.66 2.91 3.20
C VAL A 86 -8.14 4.11 4.02
N PRO A 87 -8.81 3.89 5.18
CA PRO A 87 -9.28 4.99 6.04
C PRO A 87 -8.15 5.94 6.48
N LYS A 88 -8.46 7.22 6.72
CA LYS A 88 -7.45 8.29 6.93
C LYS A 88 -6.68 8.17 8.24
N GLU A 89 -7.27 7.49 9.21
CA GLU A 89 -6.73 7.16 10.53
C GLU A 89 -5.55 6.16 10.43
N HIS A 90 -5.50 5.34 9.38
CA HIS A 90 -4.40 4.41 9.15
C HIS A 90 -3.29 5.06 8.33
N LYS A 91 -2.10 5.17 8.92
CA LYS A 91 -0.93 5.80 8.28
C LYS A 91 -0.02 4.80 7.58
N ARG A 92 -0.09 3.53 7.96
CA ARG A 92 0.70 2.43 7.40
C ARG A 92 -0.17 1.18 7.36
N VAL A 93 0.03 0.35 6.34
CA VAL A 93 -0.69 -0.90 6.16
C VAL A 93 0.28 -2.01 5.77
N THR A 94 -0.04 -3.24 6.14
CA THR A 94 0.66 -4.45 5.73
C THR A 94 -0.31 -5.43 5.09
N ILE A 95 0.24 -6.30 4.26
CA ILE A 95 -0.48 -7.44 3.70
C ILE A 95 -0.10 -8.69 4.49
N GLY A 96 -1.06 -9.59 4.64
CA GLY A 96 -0.88 -10.86 5.33
C GLY A 96 -1.64 -11.98 4.66
N ILE A 97 -1.14 -13.20 4.91
CA ILE A 97 -1.83 -14.45 4.60
C ILE A 97 -2.49 -14.96 5.88
N SER A 98 -3.74 -15.40 5.79
CA SER A 98 -4.44 -16.02 6.91
C SER A 98 -4.00 -17.46 7.07
N TRP A 99 -3.54 -17.80 8.27
CA TRP A 99 -3.20 -19.17 8.66
C TRP A 99 -4.44 -19.91 9.18
N ASP A 100 -5.30 -20.36 8.28
CA ASP A 100 -6.41 -21.24 8.64
C ASP A 100 -5.96 -22.69 8.87
N LEU A 101 -6.88 -23.54 9.34
CA LEU A 101 -6.57 -24.94 9.68
C LEU A 101 -6.05 -25.73 8.48
N ASP A 102 -6.53 -25.48 7.27
CA ASP A 102 -6.13 -26.24 6.09
C ASP A 102 -4.75 -25.81 5.60
N LEU A 103 -4.48 -24.50 5.60
CA LEU A 103 -3.18 -23.95 5.26
C LEU A 103 -2.12 -24.38 6.29
N SER A 104 -2.44 -24.24 7.58
CA SER A 104 -1.52 -24.61 8.68
C SER A 104 -1.26 -26.11 8.79
N ARG A 105 -2.08 -26.98 8.19
CA ARG A 105 -1.79 -28.43 8.12
C ARG A 105 -0.73 -28.76 7.07
N LYS A 106 -0.70 -28.01 5.97
CA LYS A 106 0.17 -28.27 4.80
C LYS A 106 1.49 -27.51 4.86
N TYR A 107 1.45 -26.28 5.36
CA TYR A 107 2.59 -25.36 5.32
C TYR A 107 3.00 -24.93 6.74
N LYS A 108 4.27 -24.58 6.92
CA LYS A 108 4.84 -24.15 8.20
C LYS A 108 5.19 -22.66 8.26
N ASP A 109 5.48 -22.06 7.11
CA ASP A 109 5.93 -20.67 7.02
C ASP A 109 5.75 -20.15 5.58
N PHE A 110 6.02 -18.85 5.36
CA PHE A 110 6.10 -18.26 4.03
C PHE A 110 7.24 -17.24 3.93
N ASP A 111 7.77 -17.09 2.72
CA ASP A 111 8.57 -15.92 2.32
C ASP A 111 7.79 -15.07 1.32
N TYR A 112 8.26 -13.86 1.05
CA TYR A 112 7.66 -13.00 0.07
C TYR A 112 8.68 -12.13 -0.68
N THR A 113 8.32 -11.82 -1.91
CA THR A 113 9.02 -10.86 -2.76
C THR A 113 8.03 -9.78 -3.16
N HIS A 114 8.39 -8.52 -2.96
CA HIS A 114 7.57 -7.38 -3.38
C HIS A 114 8.32 -6.58 -4.46
N ASP A 115 7.68 -6.35 -5.61
CA ASP A 115 8.29 -5.66 -6.74
C ASP A 115 9.70 -6.19 -7.13
N GLY A 116 9.94 -7.50 -6.96
CA GLY A 116 11.22 -8.16 -7.24
C GLY A 116 12.27 -8.09 -6.13
N LEU A 117 11.94 -7.50 -4.97
CA LEU A 117 12.84 -7.37 -3.82
C LEU A 117 12.33 -8.19 -2.62
N SER A 118 13.21 -8.96 -1.99
CA SER A 118 12.94 -9.60 -0.70
C SER A 118 13.37 -8.67 0.43
N SER A 119 12.52 -8.53 1.45
CA SER A 119 12.77 -7.70 2.62
C SER A 119 12.52 -8.53 3.88
N GLY A 120 13.42 -8.45 4.87
CA GLY A 120 13.26 -9.16 6.16
C GLY A 120 12.10 -8.66 7.04
N VAL A 121 11.37 -7.63 6.61
CA VAL A 121 10.17 -7.11 7.31
C VAL A 121 8.96 -7.23 6.41
N CYS A 122 8.20 -8.32 6.55
CA CYS A 122 6.92 -8.50 5.86
C CYS A 122 5.85 -7.50 6.36
N CYS A 123 4.95 -6.98 5.53
CA CYS A 123 4.89 -6.89 4.07
C CYS A 123 4.24 -5.52 3.77
N PRO A 124 5.01 -4.42 3.86
CA PRO A 124 4.43 -3.08 3.89
C PRO A 124 3.85 -2.70 2.54
N ALA A 125 2.58 -2.29 2.50
CA ALA A 125 1.94 -1.76 1.29
C ALA A 125 1.86 -0.23 1.35
N GLN A 126 2.16 0.43 0.23
CA GLN A 126 2.09 1.89 0.13
C GLN A 126 0.66 2.34 -0.17
N ILE A 127 0.08 3.10 0.75
CA ILE A 127 -1.28 3.62 0.62
C ILE A 127 -1.40 4.48 -0.64
N GLY A 128 -2.46 4.24 -1.42
CA GLY A 128 -2.76 4.98 -2.65
C GLY A 128 -1.98 4.52 -3.88
N LYS A 129 -1.21 3.43 -3.76
CA LYS A 129 -0.44 2.85 -4.87
C LYS A 129 -0.91 1.45 -5.23
N LYS A 130 -0.43 1.00 -6.39
CA LYS A 130 -0.51 -0.39 -6.84
C LYS A 130 0.82 -1.08 -6.53
N THR A 131 0.78 -2.25 -5.90
CA THR A 131 1.96 -3.08 -5.61
C THR A 131 1.71 -4.53 -6.02
N ASN A 132 2.80 -5.27 -6.26
CA ASN A 132 2.74 -6.69 -6.59
C ASN A 132 3.57 -7.53 -5.61
N TYR A 133 2.99 -8.66 -5.16
CA TYR A 133 3.64 -9.61 -4.26
C TYR A 133 3.69 -11.01 -4.85
N ILE A 134 4.77 -11.73 -4.57
CA ILE A 134 4.82 -13.19 -4.68
C ILE A 134 5.04 -13.71 -3.27
N PHE A 135 4.13 -14.54 -2.79
CA PHE A 135 4.29 -15.28 -1.54
C PHE A 135 4.66 -16.72 -1.84
N THR A 136 5.72 -17.22 -1.20
CA THR A 136 6.19 -18.60 -1.34
C THR A 136 5.95 -19.33 -0.03
N LEU A 137 5.04 -20.30 -0.02
CA LEU A 137 4.75 -21.13 1.15
C LEU A 137 5.75 -22.27 1.27
N PHE A 138 6.20 -22.54 2.48
CA PHE A 138 7.11 -23.65 2.78
C PHE A 138 6.34 -24.82 3.40
N SER A 139 6.46 -26.00 2.80
CA SER A 139 5.76 -27.21 3.26
C SER A 139 6.31 -27.69 4.60
N LYS A 140 5.50 -28.45 5.33
CA LYS A 140 5.92 -29.11 6.56
C LYS A 140 6.90 -30.25 6.31
#